data_AF-A0A963N0X9-F1
#
_entry.id   AF-A0A963N0X9-F1
#
_cell.length_a   1.000
_cell.length_b   1.000
_cell.length_c   1.000
_cell.angle_alpha   90.00
_cell.angle_beta   90.00
_cell.angle_gamma   90.00
#
_symmetry.space_group_name_H-M   'P 1'
#
loop_
_entity.id
_entity.type
_entity.pdbx_description
1 polymer ?
#
loop_
_entity_poly.entity_id
_entity_poly.type
_entity_poly.pdbx_seq_one_letter_code
_entity_poly.pdbx_strand_id
1 'polypeptide(L)'
;MTDASTAKPVEFKGGTLTVTSALLRETEPARLADALHVMLGGMPDFFSGETLVLDFSALAAAPERIDWTGLLSLLRRYQTQPVAARHLPEHLVAGARQAGLAILGDDDVRPAATRPAPEPVPEPKPAAPAPTAATRGPTVFVDRPLRSGQQVYAR
;
A
#
# COMPACT_ATOMS: atom_id res chain seq x y z
N MET A 1 -22.25 46.92 10.28
CA MET A 1 -23.04 45.82 10.86
C MET A 1 -22.40 44.53 10.39
N THR A 2 -21.44 44.03 11.17
CA THR A 2 -20.63 42.86 10.84
C THR A 2 -21.40 41.60 11.20
N ASP A 3 -21.68 40.77 10.20
CA ASP A 3 -22.34 39.48 10.32
C ASP A 3 -21.41 38.52 11.07
N ALA A 4 -21.68 38.31 12.36
CA ALA A 4 -21.03 37.29 13.16
C ALA A 4 -21.77 35.97 12.95
N SER A 5 -21.43 35.26 11.86
CA SER A 5 -21.86 33.88 11.65
C SER A 5 -21.43 33.05 12.85
N THR A 6 -22.39 32.60 13.66
CA THR A 6 -22.13 31.72 14.79
C THR A 6 -21.62 30.39 14.23
N ALA A 7 -20.32 30.11 14.42
CA ALA A 7 -19.74 28.86 13.96
C ALA A 7 -20.41 27.70 14.71
N LYS A 8 -20.99 26.76 13.97
CA LYS A 8 -21.58 25.55 14.55
C LYS A 8 -20.48 24.79 15.30
N PRO A 9 -20.71 24.32 16.54
CA PRO A 9 -19.68 23.67 17.36
C PRO A 9 -19.23 22.30 16.82
N VAL A 10 -19.99 21.68 15.91
CA VAL A 10 -19.67 20.40 15.25
C VAL A 10 -20.15 20.42 13.79
N GLU A 11 -19.36 19.82 12.91
CA GLU A 11 -19.71 19.50 11.52
C GLU A 11 -19.30 18.05 11.23
N PHE A 12 -20.17 17.27 10.58
CA PHE A 12 -19.88 15.90 10.17
C PHE A 12 -19.58 15.85 8.67
N LYS A 13 -18.43 15.28 8.31
CA LYS A 13 -18.02 15.06 6.92
C LYS A 13 -17.62 13.60 6.73
N GLY A 14 -18.07 13.02 5.62
CA GLY A 14 -17.60 11.71 5.20
C GLY A 14 -16.20 11.80 4.59
N GLY A 15 -15.47 10.69 4.63
CA GLY A 15 -14.15 10.56 4.02
C GLY A 15 -13.75 9.10 3.91
N THR A 16 -12.64 8.85 3.21
CA THR A 16 -12.03 7.52 3.09
C THR A 16 -10.76 7.48 3.90
N LEU A 17 -10.55 6.39 4.64
CA LEU A 17 -9.32 6.12 5.37
C LEU A 17 -8.59 4.93 4.73
N THR A 18 -7.29 5.05 4.53
CA THR A 18 -6.44 3.90 4.18
C THR A 18 -6.05 3.19 5.47
N VAL A 19 -6.26 1.87 5.49
CA VAL A 19 -6.00 1.02 6.66
C VAL A 19 -5.29 -0.25 6.24
N THR A 20 -4.52 -0.83 7.16
CA THR A 20 -3.94 -2.15 7.02
C THR A 20 -4.95 -3.20 7.52
N SER A 21 -5.07 -4.32 6.82
CA SER A 21 -5.89 -5.46 7.25
C SER A 21 -5.00 -6.60 7.76
N ALA A 22 -5.22 -7.03 9.01
CA ALA A 22 -4.62 -8.23 9.58
C ALA A 22 -5.58 -9.41 9.41
N LEU A 23 -5.21 -10.33 8.52
CA LEU A 23 -5.92 -11.59 8.36
C LEU A 23 -5.51 -12.58 9.48
N LEU A 24 -6.40 -12.78 10.43
CA LEU A 24 -6.15 -13.63 11.60
C LEU A 24 -6.46 -15.10 11.29
N ARG A 25 -5.50 -15.96 11.66
CA ARG A 25 -5.61 -17.43 11.59
C ARG A 25 -5.58 -18.08 12.98
N GLU A 26 -5.30 -17.29 14.00
CA GLU A 26 -5.17 -17.65 15.41
C GLU A 26 -5.74 -16.48 16.23
N THR A 27 -6.27 -16.78 17.41
CA THR A 27 -6.84 -15.77 18.33
C THR A 27 -6.22 -15.84 19.73
N GLU A 28 -5.43 -16.87 20.02
CA GLU A 28 -4.69 -17.00 21.27
C GLU A 28 -3.48 -16.05 21.28
N PRO A 29 -3.38 -15.11 22.25
CA PRO A 29 -2.34 -14.09 22.23
C PRO A 29 -0.91 -14.62 22.30
N ALA A 30 -0.62 -15.70 23.03
CA ALA A 30 0.75 -16.22 23.14
C ALA A 30 1.25 -16.76 21.79
N ARG A 31 0.44 -17.55 21.08
CA ARG A 31 0.73 -18.09 19.74
C ARG A 31 0.88 -16.98 18.72
N LEU A 32 0.03 -15.95 18.77
CA LEU A 32 0.18 -14.78 17.91
C LEU A 32 1.47 -14.01 18.22
N ALA A 33 1.86 -13.89 19.49
CA ALA A 33 3.10 -13.23 19.88
C ALA A 33 4.33 -13.94 19.31
N ASP A 34 4.36 -15.27 19.43
CA ASP A 34 5.44 -16.09 18.86
C ASP A 34 5.52 -15.92 17.34
N ALA A 35 4.37 -15.99 16.65
CA ALA A 35 4.30 -15.81 15.20
C ALA A 35 4.74 -14.41 14.75
N LEU A 36 4.28 -13.35 15.42
CA LEU A 36 4.66 -11.97 15.13
C LEU A 36 6.15 -11.74 15.41
N HIS A 37 6.69 -12.31 16.48
CA HIS A 37 8.11 -12.21 16.79
C HIS A 37 8.98 -12.83 15.69
N VAL A 38 8.63 -14.04 15.23
CA VAL A 38 9.32 -14.71 14.13
C VAL A 38 9.19 -13.91 12.83
N MET A 39 7.98 -13.47 12.49
CA MET A 39 7.70 -12.76 11.23
C MET A 39 8.44 -11.42 11.14
N LEU A 40 8.56 -10.70 12.26
CA LEU A 40 9.14 -9.36 12.30
C LEU A 40 10.60 -9.34 12.75
N GLY A 41 11.21 -10.52 12.96
CA GLY A 41 12.59 -10.63 13.45
C GLY A 41 12.79 -9.94 14.80
N GLY A 42 11.76 -9.95 15.65
CA GLY A 42 11.80 -9.28 16.95
C GLY A 42 11.72 -7.75 16.91
N MET A 43 11.38 -7.12 15.78
CA MET A 43 11.20 -5.67 15.67
C MET A 43 9.74 -5.26 15.94
N PRO A 44 9.40 -4.77 17.14
CA PRO A 44 8.03 -4.35 17.46
C PRO A 44 7.60 -3.08 16.73
N ASP A 45 8.53 -2.23 16.29
CA ASP A 45 8.23 -0.90 15.73
C ASP A 45 7.91 -0.92 14.23
N PHE A 46 7.89 -2.11 13.60
CA PHE A 46 7.66 -2.29 12.17
C PHE A 46 6.42 -1.55 11.64
N PHE A 47 5.32 -1.56 12.40
CA PHE A 47 4.05 -0.96 11.97
C PHE A 47 3.91 0.52 12.32
N SER A 48 4.78 1.11 13.15
CA SER A 48 4.86 2.58 13.31
C SER A 48 3.53 3.33 13.54
N GLY A 49 2.57 2.73 14.25
CA GLY A 49 1.26 3.33 14.53
C GLY A 49 0.16 3.04 13.50
N GLU A 50 0.37 2.12 12.57
CA GLU A 50 -0.58 1.76 11.51
C GLU A 50 -1.97 1.42 12.04
N THR A 51 -3.00 1.94 11.36
CA THR A 51 -4.39 1.64 11.67
C THR A 51 -4.74 0.26 11.15
N LEU A 52 -5.28 -0.59 12.03
CA LEU A 52 -5.48 -2.01 11.76
C LEU A 52 -6.96 -2.41 11.82
N VAL A 53 -7.40 -3.10 10.78
CA VAL A 53 -8.66 -3.85 10.76
C VAL A 53 -8.35 -5.33 10.94
N LEU A 54 -9.05 -5.98 11.86
CA LEU A 54 -8.91 -7.40 12.12
C LEU A 54 -9.90 -8.20 11.26
N ASP A 55 -9.38 -9.09 10.42
CA ASP A 55 -10.19 -9.95 9.55
C ASP A 55 -10.15 -11.39 10.05
N PHE A 56 -11.31 -11.93 10.41
CA PHE A 56 -11.46 -13.26 11.01
C PHE A 56 -11.88 -14.34 10.00
N SER A 57 -11.91 -14.02 8.69
CA SER A 57 -12.34 -14.96 7.63
C SER A 57 -11.43 -16.18 7.44
N ALA A 58 -10.19 -16.12 7.91
CA ALA A 58 -9.21 -17.20 7.74
C ALA A 58 -9.02 -18.09 8.98
N LEU A 59 -9.88 -17.95 9.99
CA LEU A 59 -9.89 -18.86 11.12
C LEU A 59 -10.34 -20.26 10.69
N ALA A 60 -9.56 -21.27 11.07
CA ALA A 60 -9.89 -22.66 10.76
C ALA A 60 -11.16 -23.15 11.48
N ALA A 61 -11.42 -22.62 12.67
CA ALA A 61 -12.64 -22.87 13.44
C ALA A 61 -13.03 -21.60 14.22
N ALA A 62 -14.33 -21.39 14.41
CA ALA A 62 -14.82 -20.30 15.22
C ALA A 62 -14.52 -20.56 16.71
N PRO A 63 -13.79 -19.70 17.41
CA PRO A 63 -13.56 -19.87 18.83
C PRO A 63 -14.85 -19.61 19.62
N GLU A 64 -15.03 -20.27 20.76
CA GLU A 64 -16.14 -19.98 21.66
C GLU A 64 -16.02 -18.57 22.26
N ARG A 65 -14.80 -18.16 22.58
CA ARG A 65 -14.47 -16.86 23.18
C ARG A 65 -13.11 -16.38 22.70
N ILE A 66 -12.92 -15.06 22.71
CA ILE A 66 -11.65 -14.41 22.42
C ILE A 66 -11.25 -13.58 23.64
N ASP A 67 -9.99 -13.68 24.05
CA ASP A 67 -9.39 -12.72 24.97
C ASP A 67 -9.08 -11.42 24.22
N TRP A 68 -10.10 -10.56 24.11
CA TRP A 68 -9.98 -9.27 23.43
C TRP A 68 -8.94 -8.36 24.08
N THR A 69 -8.81 -8.39 25.40
CA THR A 69 -7.86 -7.53 26.11
C THR A 69 -6.43 -7.96 25.78
N GLY A 70 -6.14 -9.26 25.88
CA GLY A 70 -4.84 -9.81 25.52
C GLY A 70 -4.50 -9.61 24.05
N LEU A 71 -5.43 -9.90 23.14
CA LEU A 71 -5.25 -9.73 21.69
C LEU A 71 -4.93 -8.27 21.33
N LEU A 72 -5.72 -7.32 21.82
CA LEU A 72 -5.50 -5.90 21.51
C LEU A 72 -4.22 -5.36 22.16
N SER A 73 -3.87 -5.82 23.36
CA SER A 73 -2.65 -5.41 24.04
C SER A 73 -1.41 -5.91 23.31
N LEU A 74 -1.45 -7.15 22.80
CA LEU A 74 -0.41 -7.71 21.95
C LEU A 74 -0.22 -6.87 20.69
N LEU A 75 -1.29 -6.61 19.94
CA LEU A 75 -1.22 -5.87 18.68
C LEU A 75 -0.67 -4.45 18.88
N ARG A 76 -1.08 -3.77 19.97
CA ARG A 76 -0.56 -2.43 20.33
C ARG A 76 0.92 -2.45 20.70
N ARG A 77 1.43 -3.54 21.29
CA ARG A 77 2.87 -3.71 21.55
C ARG A 77 3.70 -3.74 20.26
N TYR A 78 3.12 -4.19 19.16
CA TYR A 78 3.71 -4.14 17.82
C TYR A 78 3.39 -2.82 17.08
N GLN A 79 3.09 -1.75 17.82
CA GLN A 79 2.80 -0.41 17.28
C GLN A 79 1.64 -0.39 16.26
N THR A 80 0.64 -1.26 16.39
CA THR A 80 -0.59 -1.16 15.58
C THR A 80 -1.71 -0.49 16.39
N GLN A 81 -2.70 0.06 15.68
CA GLN A 81 -3.91 0.63 16.25
C GLN A 81 -5.13 -0.14 15.73
N PRO A 82 -5.55 -1.24 16.40
CA PRO A 82 -6.76 -1.94 16.01
C PRO A 82 -7.98 -1.07 16.28
N VAL A 83 -8.75 -0.77 15.22
CA VAL A 83 -9.92 0.12 15.29
C VAL A 83 -11.22 -0.60 14.96
N ALA A 84 -11.14 -1.69 14.19
CA ALA A 84 -12.32 -2.41 13.74
C ALA A 84 -12.04 -3.89 13.50
N ALA A 85 -13.11 -4.66 13.43
CA ALA A 85 -13.09 -6.05 13.06
C ALA A 85 -14.15 -6.38 12.02
N ARG A 86 -13.90 -7.38 11.19
CA ARG A 86 -14.82 -7.90 10.17
C ARG A 86 -14.81 -9.42 10.14
N HIS A 87 -15.88 -9.98 9.58
CA HIS A 87 -16.09 -11.42 9.45
C HIS A 87 -16.07 -12.18 10.80
N LEU A 88 -16.54 -11.55 11.87
CA LEU A 88 -16.70 -12.21 13.16
C LEU A 88 -17.95 -13.10 13.17
N PRO A 89 -17.89 -14.28 13.79
CA PRO A 89 -19.07 -14.99 14.27
C PRO A 89 -19.95 -14.11 15.16
N GLU A 90 -21.27 -14.20 15.03
CA GLU A 90 -22.23 -13.31 15.72
C GLU A 90 -22.06 -13.31 17.24
N HIS A 91 -21.78 -14.47 17.85
CA HIS A 91 -21.61 -14.60 19.30
C HIS A 91 -20.39 -13.84 19.85
N LEU A 92 -19.45 -13.45 19.00
CA LEU A 92 -18.23 -12.72 19.39
C LEU A 92 -18.36 -11.20 19.20
N VAL A 93 -19.37 -10.74 18.46
CA VAL A 93 -19.58 -9.32 18.11
C VAL A 93 -19.72 -8.43 19.35
N ALA A 94 -20.46 -8.89 20.36
CA ALA A 94 -20.66 -8.12 21.60
C ALA A 94 -19.33 -7.88 22.33
N GLY A 95 -18.46 -8.90 22.41
CA GLY A 95 -17.16 -8.79 23.06
C GLY A 95 -16.22 -7.83 22.32
N ALA A 96 -16.20 -7.89 20.98
CA ALA A 96 -15.40 -6.97 20.17
C ALA A 96 -15.82 -5.50 20.36
N ARG A 97 -17.15 -5.23 20.41
CA ARG A 97 -17.67 -3.89 20.69
C ARG A 97 -17.31 -3.40 22.09
N GLN A 98 -17.43 -4.26 23.10
CA GLN A 98 -17.01 -3.93 24.47
C GLN A 98 -15.51 -3.63 24.57
N ALA A 99 -14.70 -4.26 23.72
CA ALA A 99 -13.27 -3.98 23.59
C ALA A 99 -12.94 -2.71 22.78
N GLY A 100 -13.95 -2.00 22.28
CA GLY A 100 -13.80 -0.73 21.56
C GLY A 100 -13.59 -0.86 20.06
N LEU A 101 -13.86 -2.03 19.46
CA LEU A 101 -13.76 -2.22 18.02
C LEU A 101 -15.08 -1.89 17.32
N ALA A 102 -15.00 -1.15 16.21
CA ALA A 102 -16.09 -1.09 15.25
C ALA A 102 -16.26 -2.44 14.55
N ILE A 103 -17.47 -2.74 14.08
CA ILE A 103 -17.79 -3.96 13.34
C ILE A 103 -18.15 -3.55 11.93
N LEU A 104 -17.31 -3.96 10.97
CA LEU A 104 -17.48 -3.61 9.56
C LEU A 104 -18.22 -4.72 8.82
N GLY A 105 -19.22 -4.32 8.04
CA GLY A 105 -19.83 -5.15 7.01
C GLY A 105 -19.00 -5.14 5.72
N ASP A 106 -19.44 -5.93 4.74
CA ASP A 106 -18.73 -6.06 3.47
C ASP A 106 -18.73 -4.76 2.65
N ASP A 107 -19.79 -3.97 2.74
CA ASP A 107 -19.92 -2.67 2.04
C ASP A 107 -19.10 -1.54 2.67
N ASP A 108 -18.66 -1.69 3.93
CA ASP A 108 -17.90 -0.67 4.66
C ASP A 108 -16.44 -0.58 4.19
N VAL A 109 -15.92 -1.65 3.57
CA VAL A 109 -14.52 -1.76 3.16
C VAL A 109 -14.43 -1.82 1.64
N ARG A 110 -13.92 -0.77 1.03
CA ARG A 110 -13.61 -0.75 -0.40
C ARG A 110 -12.17 -1.21 -0.63
N PRO A 111 -11.92 -2.21 -1.50
CA PRO A 111 -10.56 -2.58 -1.85
C PRO A 111 -9.87 -1.37 -2.48
N ALA A 112 -8.59 -1.17 -2.14
CA ALA A 112 -7.77 -0.18 -2.82
C ALA A 112 -7.78 -0.51 -4.32
N ALA A 113 -8.16 0.47 -5.15
CA ALA A 113 -8.09 0.29 -6.60
C ALA A 113 -6.64 -0.05 -6.96
N THR A 114 -6.42 -1.25 -7.52
CA THR A 114 -5.11 -1.65 -8.02
C THR A 114 -4.72 -0.64 -9.09
N ARG A 115 -3.72 0.21 -8.79
CA ARG A 115 -3.13 1.05 -9.82
C ARG A 115 -2.54 0.08 -10.85
N PRO A 116 -2.91 0.15 -12.14
CA PRO A 116 -2.29 -0.69 -13.15
C PRO A 116 -0.78 -0.51 -13.05
N ALA A 117 -0.06 -1.63 -12.97
CA ALA A 117 1.39 -1.59 -13.00
C ALA A 117 1.81 -0.77 -14.23
N PRO A 118 2.78 0.15 -14.11
CA PRO A 118 3.33 0.79 -15.30
C PRO A 118 3.73 -0.31 -16.28
N GLU A 119 3.23 -0.22 -17.51
CA GLU A 119 3.62 -1.14 -18.58
C GLU A 119 5.15 -1.26 -18.58
N PRO A 120 5.71 -2.48 -18.66
CA PRO A 120 7.14 -2.64 -18.75
C PRO A 120 7.61 -1.84 -19.96
N VAL A 121 8.37 -0.77 -19.70
CA VAL A 121 9.15 -0.10 -20.74
C VAL A 121 10.00 -1.22 -21.36
N PRO A 122 9.86 -1.52 -22.66
CA PRO A 122 10.57 -2.64 -23.26
C PRO A 122 12.07 -2.43 -23.05
N GLU A 123 12.69 -3.38 -22.34
CA GLU A 123 14.14 -3.43 -22.21
C GLU A 123 14.75 -3.48 -23.62
N PRO A 124 15.78 -2.66 -23.91
CA PRO A 124 16.52 -2.79 -25.15
C PRO A 124 17.22 -4.16 -25.15
N LYS A 125 16.70 -5.05 -26.00
CA LYS A 125 17.26 -6.37 -26.29
C LYS A 125 18.78 -6.27 -26.53
N PRO A 126 19.63 -7.07 -25.87
CA PRO A 126 21.05 -7.10 -26.17
C PRO A 126 21.27 -7.44 -27.65
N ALA A 127 21.88 -6.51 -28.39
CA ALA A 127 22.27 -6.75 -29.77
C ALA A 127 23.38 -7.82 -29.81
N ALA A 128 23.14 -8.89 -30.56
CA ALA A 128 24.17 -9.86 -30.92
C ALA A 128 25.32 -9.16 -31.67
N PRO A 129 26.58 -9.61 -31.52
CA PRO A 129 27.69 -8.98 -32.21
C PRO A 129 27.70 -9.40 -33.68
N ALA A 130 27.59 -8.43 -34.58
CA ALA A 130 27.86 -8.61 -36.01
C ALA A 130 28.24 -7.24 -36.63
N PRO A 131 28.89 -7.23 -37.80
CA PRO A 131 30.34 -7.21 -38.00
C PRO A 131 30.86 -5.79 -38.35
N THR A 132 32.18 -5.67 -38.29
CA THR A 132 33.09 -4.67 -38.91
C THR A 132 32.48 -3.35 -39.43
N ALA A 133 32.92 -2.25 -38.81
CA ALA A 133 32.69 -0.89 -39.24
C ALA A 133 32.92 -0.71 -40.76
N ALA A 134 31.86 -0.35 -41.47
CA ALA A 134 32.00 0.28 -42.78
C ALA A 134 32.58 1.69 -42.57
N THR A 135 33.81 1.90 -43.05
CA THR A 135 34.48 3.20 -43.14
C THR A 135 33.54 4.21 -43.80
N ARG A 136 33.09 5.21 -43.02
CA ARG A 136 32.39 6.38 -43.58
C ARG A 136 33.40 7.13 -44.46
N GLY A 137 33.06 7.34 -45.73
CA GLY A 137 33.86 8.13 -46.66
C GLY A 137 34.09 9.57 -46.14
N PRO A 138 35.16 10.24 -46.60
CA PRO A 138 35.57 11.53 -46.05
C PRO A 138 34.51 12.60 -46.32
N THR A 139 34.01 13.21 -45.24
CA THR A 139 33.11 14.37 -45.30
C THR A 139 33.91 15.63 -45.60
N VAL A 140 33.51 16.38 -46.62
CA VAL A 140 34.16 17.65 -46.99
C VAL A 140 33.41 18.80 -46.33
N PHE A 141 34.11 19.59 -45.51
CA PHE A 141 33.59 20.81 -44.90
C PHE A 141 34.01 22.05 -45.71
N VAL A 142 33.07 22.96 -45.97
CA VAL A 142 33.30 24.20 -46.73
C VAL A 142 33.01 25.39 -45.83
N ASP A 143 34.05 25.93 -45.19
CA ASP A 143 33.94 27.05 -44.25
C ASP A 143 34.08 28.43 -44.95
N ARG A 144 33.74 28.52 -46.23
CA ARG A 144 33.83 29.78 -47.00
C ARG A 144 32.48 30.14 -47.65
N PRO A 145 32.16 31.43 -47.80
CA PRO A 145 30.87 31.86 -48.32
C PRO A 145 30.71 31.48 -49.79
N LEU A 146 29.76 30.60 -50.11
CA LEU A 146 29.34 30.29 -51.48
C LEU A 146 28.44 31.39 -52.03
N ARG A 147 28.71 31.86 -53.26
CA ARG A 147 27.90 32.88 -53.95
C ARG A 147 27.04 32.22 -55.03
N SER A 148 25.95 32.89 -55.41
CA SER A 148 24.99 32.36 -56.39
C SER A 148 25.68 32.04 -57.72
N GLY A 149 25.59 30.78 -58.14
CA GLY A 149 26.25 30.24 -59.33
C GLY A 149 27.38 29.23 -59.05
N GLN A 150 27.77 29.04 -57.79
CA GLN A 150 28.87 28.16 -57.42
C GLN A 150 28.34 26.82 -56.87
N GLN A 151 28.83 25.69 -57.39
CA GLN A 151 28.42 24.34 -56.97
C GLN A 151 29.59 23.57 -56.38
N VAL A 152 29.34 22.83 -55.30
CA VAL A 152 30.29 21.93 -54.65
C VAL A 152 29.76 20.52 -54.74
N TYR A 153 30.60 19.57 -55.15
CA TYR A 153 30.24 18.16 -55.26
C TYR A 153 31.07 17.33 -54.30
N ALA A 154 30.41 16.44 -53.55
CA ALA A 154 31.02 15.44 -52.70
C ALA A 154 30.64 14.04 -53.24
N ARG A 155 31.51 13.04 -53.06
CA ARG A 155 31.24 11.65 -53.45
C ARG A 155 31.02 10.79 -52.22
#